data_AF-A0A8G2C5E6-F1
#
_entry.id   AF-A0A8G2C5E6-F1
#
_cell.length_a   1.000
_cell.length_b   1.000
_cell.length_c   1.000
_cell.angle_alpha   90.00
_cell.angle_beta   90.00
_cell.angle_gamma   90.00
#
_symmetry.space_group_name_H-M   'P 1'
#
loop_
_entity.id
_entity.type
_entity.pdbx_description
1 polymer ?
#
loop_
_entity_poly.entity_id
_entity_poly.type
_entity_poly.pdbx_seq_one_letter_code
_entity_poly.pdbx_strand_id
1 'polypeptide(L)' 'MSDKKKLVSVEETRLAYMTGMLLKEIADGLSKRKFEFKTADGPITVTVPKDVDIEYSVVQKDKEGETKTKLEIEISWKS' A
#
# COMPACT_ATOMS: atom_id res chain seq x y z
N MET A 1 21.90 -6.26 -6.45
CA MET A 1 20.55 -6.01 -5.90
C MET A 1 20.31 -4.53 -6.07
N SER A 2 19.52 -4.12 -7.06
CA SER A 2 19.33 -2.69 -7.36
C SER A 2 18.52 -2.05 -6.24
N ASP A 3 19.09 -1.07 -5.55
CA ASP A 3 18.40 -0.30 -4.51
C ASP A 3 17.17 0.39 -5.13
N LYS A 4 15.99 -0.22 -4.98
CA LYS A 4 14.72 0.42 -5.30
C LYS A 4 14.59 1.62 -4.37
N LYS A 5 14.79 2.84 -4.90
CA LYS A 5 14.57 4.08 -4.13
C LYS A 5 13.11 4.10 -3.67
N LYS A 6 12.90 3.85 -2.37
CA LYS A 6 11.56 3.88 -1.74
C LYS A 6 11.07 5.33 -1.76
N LEU A 7 10.05 5.61 -2.59
CA LEU A 7 9.54 6.97 -2.75
C LEU A 7 8.69 7.41 -1.56
N VAL A 8 7.85 6.52 -1.04
CA VAL A 8 6.99 6.76 0.13
C VAL A 8 6.88 5.47 0.93
N SER A 9 6.89 5.57 2.26
CA SER A 9 6.59 4.49 3.19
C SER A 9 5.72 5.01 4.30
N VAL A 10 4.59 4.34 4.56
CA VAL A 10 3.75 4.62 5.72
C VAL A 10 3.62 3.30 6.48
N GLU A 11 4.12 3.27 7.72
CA GLU A 11 3.99 2.12 8.62
C GLU A 11 3.42 2.64 9.94
N GLU A 12 2.13 2.38 10.15
CA GLU A 12 1.40 2.85 11.33
C GLU A 12 0.41 1.79 11.80
N THR A 13 0.34 1.56 13.10
CA THR A 13 -0.75 0.76 13.71
C THR A 13 -2.01 1.61 13.76
N ARG A 14 -3.06 1.19 13.03
CA ARG A 14 -4.33 1.90 12.94
C ARG A 14 -5.51 0.99 13.31
N LEU A 15 -6.62 1.61 13.73
CA LEU A 15 -7.91 0.92 13.84
C LEU A 15 -8.36 0.41 12.47
N ALA A 16 -9.06 -0.73 12.45
CA ALA A 16 -9.51 -1.37 11.21
C ALA A 16 -10.27 -0.41 10.26
N TYR A 17 -11.12 0.46 10.80
CA TYR A 17 -11.82 1.49 10.02
C TYR A 17 -10.86 2.43 9.28
N MET A 18 -9.83 2.93 9.96
CA MET A 18 -8.85 3.84 9.35
C MET A 18 -8.01 3.12 8.29
N THR A 19 -7.69 1.84 8.49
CA THR A 19 -7.04 1.01 7.47
C THR A 19 -7.94 0.82 6.25
N GLY A 20 -9.24 0.59 6.45
CA GLY A 20 -10.21 0.52 5.35
C GLY A 20 -10.32 1.82 4.57
N MET A 21 -10.30 2.97 5.25
CA MET A 21 -10.28 4.29 4.60
C MET A 21 -9.01 4.48 3.75
N LEU A 22 -7.84 4.07 4.24
CA LEU A 22 -6.60 4.12 3.47
C LEU A 22 -6.69 3.23 2.21
N LEU A 23 -7.22 2.01 2.32
CA LEU A 23 -7.43 1.15 1.16
C LEU A 23 -8.38 1.77 0.13
N LYS A 24 -9.41 2.50 0.58
CA LYS A 24 -10.31 3.25 -0.30
C LYS A 24 -9.61 4.39 -1.03
N GLU A 25 -8.74 5.13 -0.35
CA GLU A 25 -7.91 6.17 -0.97
C GLU A 25 -6.94 5.57 -2.00
N ILE A 26 -6.35 4.41 -1.69
CA ILE A 26 -5.50 3.68 -2.64
C ILE A 26 -6.30 3.28 -3.89
N ALA A 27 -7.49 2.71 -3.72
CA ALA A 27 -8.36 2.31 -4.82
C ALA A 27 -8.80 3.51 -5.70
N ASP A 28 -9.10 4.66 -5.09
CA ASP A 28 -9.44 5.89 -5.80
C ASP A 28 -8.26 6.39 -6.65
N GLY A 29 -7.03 6.37 -6.09
CA GLY A 29 -5.82 6.77 -6.80
C GLY A 29 -5.50 5.85 -8.00
N LEU A 30 -5.66 4.53 -7.85
CA LEU A 30 -5.53 3.58 -8.95
C LEU A 30 -6.56 3.83 -10.05
N SER A 31 -7.82 4.05 -9.67
CA SER A 31 -8.93 4.29 -10.61
C SER A 31 -8.72 5.57 -11.42
N LYS A 32 -8.17 6.61 -10.79
CA LYS A 32 -7.77 7.87 -11.44
C LYS A 32 -6.43 7.81 -12.14
N ARG A 33 -5.72 6.68 -12.03
CA ARG A 33 -4.36 6.46 -12.53
C ARG A 33 -3.34 7.50 -12.00
N LYS A 34 -3.57 8.00 -10.79
CA LYS A 34 -2.77 9.08 -10.19
C LYS A 34 -2.85 9.01 -8.66
N PHE A 35 -1.71 9.05 -8.00
CA PHE A 35 -1.61 9.29 -6.57
C PHE A 35 -1.02 10.67 -6.30
N GLU A 36 -1.56 11.34 -5.29
CA GLU A 36 -1.00 12.57 -4.75
C GLU A 36 -0.61 12.33 -3.29
N PHE A 37 0.69 12.46 -3.00
CA PHE A 37 1.23 12.29 -1.67
C PHE A 37 1.72 13.64 -1.16
N LYS A 38 1.39 13.99 0.07
CA LYS A 38 1.99 15.13 0.76
C LYS A 38 3.29 14.67 1.41
N THR A 39 4.42 15.20 1.00
CA THR A 39 5.72 14.95 1.66
C THR A 39 6.25 16.23 2.29
N ALA A 40 7.32 16.12 3.09
CA ALA A 40 7.98 17.28 3.71
C ALA A 40 8.53 18.27 2.66
N ASP A 41 8.93 17.77 1.48
CA ASP A 41 9.47 18.56 0.37
C ASP A 41 8.37 19.11 -0.56
N GLY A 42 7.10 18.84 -0.26
CA GLY A 42 5.94 19.29 -1.03
C GLY A 42 5.07 18.15 -1.57
N PRO A 43 3.99 18.45 -2.29
CA PRO A 43 3.15 17.42 -2.89
C PRO A 43 3.89 16.71 -4.03
N ILE A 44 3.95 15.38 -3.97
CA ILE A 44 4.45 14.51 -5.04
C ILE A 44 3.27 13.86 -5.75
N THR A 45 3.26 13.93 -7.08
CA THR A 45 2.32 13.18 -7.91
C THR A 45 3.00 11.95 -8.50
N VAL A 46 2.39 10.78 -8.33
CA VAL A 46 2.81 9.53 -8.98
C VAL A 46 1.75 9.13 -10.00
N THR A 47 2.16 9.00 -11.26
CA THR A 47 1.28 8.53 -12.34
C THR A 47 1.28 7.01 -12.37
N VAL A 48 0.11 6.41 -12.58
CA VAL A 48 -0.08 4.96 -12.67
C VAL A 48 -0.33 4.58 -14.15
N PRO A 49 0.38 3.58 -14.69
CA PRO A 49 0.11 3.08 -16.04
C PRO A 49 -1.28 2.44 -16.13
N LYS A 50 -1.67 2.05 -17.34
CA LYS A 50 -2.97 1.40 -17.57
C LYS A 50 -3.01 0.00 -16.93
N ASP A 51 -1.88 -0.69 -16.99
CA ASP A 51 -1.72 -2.06 -16.52
C ASP A 51 -0.86 -2.05 -15.26
N VAL A 52 -1.34 -2.70 -14.20
CA VAL A 52 -0.66 -2.84 -12.91
C VAL A 52 -0.74 -4.30 -12.48
N ASP A 53 0.29 -4.75 -11.78
CA ASP A 53 0.32 -6.08 -11.16
C ASP A 53 -0.11 -5.95 -9.69
N ILE A 54 -1.00 -6.84 -9.25
CA ILE A 54 -1.43 -6.95 -7.85
C ILE A 54 -1.19 -8.36 -7.34
N GLU A 55 -0.57 -8.44 -6.18
CA GLU A 55 -0.40 -9.68 -5.42
C GLU A 55 -0.90 -9.46 -4.00
N TYR A 56 -1.59 -10.46 -3.44
CA TYR A 56 -1.96 -10.45 -2.03
C TYR A 56 -1.68 -11.79 -1.38
N SER A 57 -1.26 -11.75 -0.11
CA SER A 57 -1.01 -12.94 0.68
C SER A 57 -1.68 -12.80 2.05
N VAL A 58 -2.22 -13.90 2.55
CA VAL A 58 -2.78 -13.98 3.90
C VAL A 58 -2.04 -15.06 4.66
N VAL A 59 -1.41 -14.66 5.76
CA VAL A 59 -0.68 -15.56 6.64
C VAL A 59 -1.33 -15.51 8.01
N GLN A 60 -1.84 -16.65 8.46
CA GLN A 60 -2.36 -16.84 9.81
C GLN A 60 -1.39 -17.74 10.58
N LYS A 61 -1.00 -17.32 11.79
CA LYS A 61 -0.12 -18.08 12.68
C LYS A 61 -0.74 -18.11 14.06
N ASP A 62 -0.98 -19.31 14.56
CA ASP A 62 -1.42 -19.54 15.93
C ASP A 62 -0.20 -19.77 16.82
N LYS A 63 -0.10 -19.02 17.93
CA LYS A 63 0.89 -19.24 18.99
C LYS A 63 0.24 -18.97 20.34
N GLU A 64 0.37 -19.93 21.26
CA GLU A 64 0.06 -19.75 22.68
C GLU A 64 -1.36 -19.21 22.97
N GLY A 65 -2.36 -19.64 22.20
CA GLY A 65 -3.76 -19.20 22.37
C GLY A 65 -4.12 -17.89 21.67
N GLU A 66 -3.16 -17.25 21.00
CA GLU A 66 -3.40 -16.08 20.14
C GLU A 66 -3.24 -16.45 18.66
N THR A 67 -4.20 -15.97 17.86
CA THR A 67 -4.13 -16.03 16.39
C THR A 67 -3.61 -14.71 15.87
N LYS A 68 -2.45 -14.73 15.21
CA LYS A 68 -1.93 -13.59 14.46
C LYS A 68 -2.27 -13.74 12.98
N THR A 69 -3.06 -12.81 12.46
CA THR A 69 -3.37 -12.73 11.01
C THR A 69 -2.65 -11.56 10.39
N LYS A 70 -1.98 -11.80 9.25
CA LYS A 70 -1.34 -10.78 8.42
C LYS A 70 -1.91 -10.84 7.01
N LEU A 71 -2.39 -9.71 6.50
CA LEU A 71 -2.72 -9.50 5.09
C LEU A 71 -1.64 -8.59 4.51
N GLU A 72 -0.95 -9.06 3.47
CA GLU A 72 -0.02 -8.26 2.68
C GLU A 72 -0.64 -8.02 1.30
N ILE A 73 -0.60 -6.78 0.83
CA ILE A 73 -1.04 -6.39 -0.51
C ILE A 73 0.13 -5.65 -1.15
N GLU A 74 0.63 -6.16 -2.27
CA GLU A 74 1.64 -5.51 -3.09
C GLU A 74 1.02 -5.11 -4.42
N ILE A 75 1.15 -3.83 -4.78
CA ILE A 75 0.74 -3.30 -6.07
C ILE A 75 1.99 -2.72 -6.72
N SER A 76 2.31 -3.20 -7.90
CA SER A 76 3.52 -2.81 -8.60
C SER A 76 3.25 -2.55 -10.08
N TRP A 77 4.06 -1.69 -10.67
CA TRP A 77 4.02 -1.43 -12.10
C TRP A 77 5.39 -0.98 -12.57
N LYS A 78 5.62 -1.11 -13.88
CA LYS A 78 6.81 -0.58 -14.55
C LYS A 78 6.50 0.80 -15.09
N SER A 79 7.45 1.71 -14.89
CA SER A 79 7.46 3.05 -15.48
C SER A 79 8.25 3.05 -16.77
#